data_AF-C9LU63-F1
#
_entry.id   AF-C9LU63-F1
#
_cell.length_a   1.000
_cell.length_b   1.000
_cell.length_c   1.000
_cell.angle_alpha   90.00
_cell.angle_beta   90.00
_cell.angle_gamma   90.00
#
_symmetry.space_group_name_H-M   'P 1'
#
loop_
_entity.id
_entity.type
_entity.pdbx_description
1 polymer ?
#
loop_
_entity_poly.entity_id
_entity_poly.type
_entity_poly.pdbx_seq_one_letter_code
_entity_poly.pdbx_strand_id
1 'polypeptide(L)'
;MNITIKKIKAAKGKLVFEYDKKEDGNIPASAHKSTFEEAPEPSFWSAFGYLRADVCKILEVDPGQYARRIVPTGVSYSTDANGYEGAIITCEYHMPQSGTMTTINTPFFRFPQTDEQVGLPSYFDEETEKHLHDLVHEAVRYLEGHRGQVGLFDDEEQDPRNVTPEDSPVRLAAMGRSGTDIKQIAG
;
A
#
# COMPACT_ATOMS: atom_id res chain seq x y z
N MET A 1 -7.75 -23.62 -3.90
CA MET A 1 -8.20 -22.49 -3.05
C MET A 1 -7.97 -21.18 -3.77
N ASN A 2 -8.99 -20.32 -3.87
CA ASN A 2 -8.88 -19.01 -4.51
C ASN A 2 -9.34 -17.92 -3.53
N ILE A 3 -8.50 -16.92 -3.29
CA ILE A 3 -8.78 -15.76 -2.43
C ILE A 3 -8.99 -14.53 -3.33
N THR A 4 -10.13 -13.87 -3.17
CA THR A 4 -10.40 -12.57 -3.80
C THR A 4 -10.42 -11.49 -2.73
N ILE A 5 -9.41 -10.64 -2.72
CA ILE A 5 -9.28 -9.55 -1.74
C ILE A 5 -10.30 -8.45 -2.07
N LYS A 6 -11.12 -8.08 -1.08
CA LYS A 6 -12.04 -6.93 -1.15
C LYS A 6 -11.49 -5.72 -0.43
N LYS A 7 -10.72 -5.92 0.64
CA LYS A 7 -10.15 -4.83 1.42
C LYS A 7 -8.87 -5.21 2.10
N ILE A 8 -7.92 -4.30 2.08
CA ILE A 8 -6.69 -4.32 2.87
C ILE A 8 -6.67 -3.05 3.71
N LYS A 9 -6.42 -3.16 5.01
CA LYS A 9 -6.26 -2.00 5.88
C LYS A 9 -5.13 -2.21 6.87
N ALA A 10 -4.16 -1.31 6.86
CA ALA A 10 -3.09 -1.21 7.84
C ALA A 10 -3.34 0.01 8.74
N ALA A 11 -3.71 -0.23 10.00
CA ALA A 11 -3.97 0.85 10.94
C ALA A 11 -3.59 0.44 12.36
N LYS A 12 -2.88 1.31 13.08
CA LYS A 12 -2.56 1.16 14.51
C LYS A 12 -1.88 -0.18 14.84
N GLY A 13 -0.92 -0.59 14.01
CA GLY A 13 -0.18 -1.85 14.18
C GLY A 13 -1.00 -3.11 13.86
N LYS A 14 -2.21 -2.97 13.30
CA LYS A 14 -3.04 -4.10 12.88
C LYS A 14 -3.23 -4.13 11.38
N LEU A 15 -3.26 -5.33 10.83
CA LEU A 15 -3.68 -5.62 9.46
C LEU A 15 -5.08 -6.21 9.47
N VAL A 16 -5.98 -5.61 8.70
CA VAL A 16 -7.35 -6.10 8.51
C VAL A 16 -7.54 -6.44 7.04
N PHE A 17 -8.01 -7.65 6.79
CA PHE A 17 -8.33 -8.13 5.45
C PHE A 17 -9.80 -8.50 5.38
N GLU A 18 -10.48 -8.05 4.33
CA GLU A 18 -11.81 -8.55 3.95
C GLU A 18 -11.66 -9.21 2.58
N TYR A 19 -12.09 -10.46 2.45
CA TYR A 19 -11.87 -11.27 1.26
C TYR A 19 -12.92 -12.35 1.11
N ASP A 20 -13.14 -12.79 -0.12
CA ASP A 20 -13.91 -13.99 -0.41
C ASP A 20 -12.96 -15.18 -0.59
N LYS A 21 -13.28 -16.31 0.04
CA LYS A 21 -12.55 -17.56 -0.12
C LYS A 21 -13.43 -18.56 -0.84
N LYS A 22 -12.94 -19.06 -1.98
CA LYS A 22 -13.55 -20.16 -2.72
C LYS A 22 -12.73 -21.43 -2.53
N GLU A 23 -13.37 -22.44 -1.94
CA GLU A 23 -12.81 -23.79 -1.82
C GLU A 23 -13.05 -24.56 -3.12
N ASP A 24 -12.21 -25.57 -3.39
CA ASP A 24 -12.29 -26.31 -4.64
C ASP A 24 -13.60 -27.11 -4.70
N GLY A 25 -14.20 -27.15 -5.90
CA GLY A 25 -15.52 -27.73 -6.13
C GLY A 25 -16.62 -26.69 -6.38
N ASN A 26 -17.87 -27.12 -6.35
CA ASN A 26 -19.04 -26.27 -6.67
C ASN A 26 -19.57 -25.48 -5.45
N ILE A 27 -18.70 -25.22 -4.47
CA ILE A 27 -19.07 -24.52 -3.24
C ILE A 27 -19.05 -23.00 -3.51
N PRO A 28 -20.11 -22.25 -3.13
CA PRO A 28 -20.12 -20.80 -3.22
C PRO A 28 -18.96 -20.18 -2.44
N ALA A 29 -18.47 -19.03 -2.90
CA ALA A 29 -17.46 -18.29 -2.15
C ALA A 29 -18.01 -17.84 -0.80
N SER A 30 -17.17 -17.92 0.24
CA SER A 30 -17.49 -17.50 1.60
C SER A 30 -16.80 -16.18 1.90
N ALA A 31 -17.51 -15.23 2.49
CA ALA A 31 -16.95 -13.93 2.87
C ALA A 31 -16.25 -14.02 4.24
N HIS A 32 -15.01 -13.54 4.31
CA HIS A 32 -14.17 -13.56 5.51
C HIS A 32 -13.71 -12.16 5.88
N LYS A 33 -13.52 -11.96 7.17
CA LYS A 33 -12.84 -10.81 7.75
C LYS A 33 -11.84 -11.29 8.77
N SER A 34 -10.58 -10.96 8.56
CA SER A 34 -9.49 -11.36 9.46
C SER A 34 -8.74 -10.12 9.94
N THR A 35 -8.29 -10.16 11.19
CA THR A 35 -7.49 -9.08 11.81
C THR A 35 -6.29 -9.71 12.47
N PHE A 36 -5.12 -9.15 12.19
CA PHE A 36 -3.83 -9.67 12.61
C PHE A 36 -3.00 -8.56 13.25
N GLU A 37 -2.13 -8.97 14.17
CA GLU A 37 -1.13 -8.10 14.80
C GLU A 37 0.29 -8.48 14.36
N GLU A 38 0.48 -9.67 13.75
CA GLU A 38 1.80 -10.07 13.26
C GLU A 38 2.22 -9.25 12.04
N ALA A 39 3.48 -8.84 12.00
CA ALA A 39 4.01 -8.07 10.88
C ALA A 39 4.04 -8.89 9.58
N PRO A 40 3.73 -8.28 8.43
CA PRO A 40 3.93 -8.91 7.13
C PRO A 40 5.41 -8.87 6.72
N GLU A 41 5.75 -9.53 5.62
CA GLU A 41 7.08 -9.37 5.02
C GLU A 41 7.32 -7.91 4.57
N PRO A 42 8.59 -7.44 4.52
CA PRO A 42 8.91 -6.07 4.09
C PRO A 42 8.40 -5.70 2.69
N SER A 43 8.23 -6.67 1.79
CA SER A 43 7.65 -6.51 0.46
C SER A 43 6.23 -5.95 0.51
N PHE A 44 5.40 -6.38 1.47
CA PHE A 44 4.05 -5.86 1.67
C PHE A 44 4.05 -4.36 1.97
N TRP A 45 4.96 -3.90 2.85
CA TRP A 45 5.10 -2.48 3.17
C TRP A 45 5.68 -1.68 2.00
N SER A 46 6.49 -2.32 1.16
CA SER A 46 7.03 -1.70 -0.05
C SER A 46 5.91 -1.46 -1.07
N ALA A 47 4.99 -2.42 -1.26
CA ALA A 47 3.80 -2.27 -2.09
C ALA A 47 2.92 -1.09 -1.62
N PHE A 48 2.65 -0.98 -0.32
CA PHE A 48 1.97 0.21 0.25
C PHE A 48 2.76 1.51 0.02
N GLY A 49 4.08 1.46 0.08
CA GLY A 49 4.96 2.61 -0.12
C GLY A 49 4.84 3.20 -1.52
N TYR A 50 4.72 2.35 -2.55
CA TYR A 50 4.59 2.81 -3.94
C TYR A 50 3.30 3.59 -4.19
N LEU A 51 2.19 3.20 -3.54
CA LEU A 51 0.89 3.86 -3.68
C LEU A 51 0.90 5.35 -3.27
N ARG A 52 1.93 5.83 -2.56
CA ARG A 52 2.07 7.26 -2.20
C ARG A 52 2.08 8.16 -3.44
N ALA A 53 2.84 7.77 -4.46
CA ALA A 53 2.93 8.53 -5.70
C ALA A 53 1.65 8.37 -6.52
N ASP A 54 1.08 7.18 -6.55
CA ASP A 54 -0.15 6.88 -7.29
C ASP A 54 -1.34 7.68 -6.77
N VAL A 55 -1.48 7.79 -5.45
CA VAL A 55 -2.52 8.65 -4.84
C VAL A 55 -2.35 10.11 -5.28
N CYS A 56 -1.13 10.64 -5.37
CA CYS A 56 -0.90 11.99 -5.88
C CYS A 56 -1.39 12.14 -7.32
N LYS A 57 -1.07 11.18 -8.20
CA LYS A 57 -1.52 11.18 -9.60
C LYS A 57 -3.05 11.14 -9.68
N ILE A 58 -3.69 10.26 -8.93
CA ILE A 58 -5.16 10.11 -8.91
C ILE A 58 -5.85 11.38 -8.38
N LEU A 59 -5.25 12.06 -7.39
CA LEU A 59 -5.75 13.32 -6.85
C LEU A 59 -5.33 14.55 -7.67
N GLU A 60 -4.63 14.35 -8.78
CA GLU A 60 -4.14 15.41 -9.68
C GLU A 60 -3.24 16.44 -8.97
N VAL A 61 -2.40 15.98 -8.04
CA VAL A 61 -1.41 16.82 -7.32
C VAL A 61 0.02 16.36 -7.59
N ASP A 62 0.98 17.28 -7.52
CA ASP A 62 2.40 16.96 -7.78
C ASP A 62 2.96 15.92 -6.79
N PRO A 63 3.37 14.71 -7.26
CA PRO A 63 3.97 13.70 -6.40
C PRO A 63 5.27 14.19 -5.72
N GLY A 64 6.06 15.04 -6.38
CA GLY A 64 7.32 15.55 -5.85
C GLY A 64 7.13 16.36 -4.55
N GLN A 65 6.04 17.12 -4.50
CA GLN A 65 5.68 17.93 -3.34
C GLN A 65 4.88 17.16 -2.28
N TYR A 66 3.96 16.27 -2.67
CA TYR A 66 2.94 15.74 -1.76
C TYR A 66 3.14 14.30 -1.33
N ALA A 67 3.82 13.43 -2.10
CA ALA A 67 3.89 12.00 -1.81
C ALA A 67 4.51 11.68 -0.44
N ARG A 68 5.45 12.50 0.04
CA ARG A 68 6.07 12.36 1.37
C ARG A 68 5.11 12.59 2.53
N ARG A 69 3.98 13.27 2.29
CA ARG A 69 2.93 13.57 3.28
C ARG A 69 1.80 12.56 3.25
N ILE A 70 1.77 11.70 2.24
CA ILE A 70 0.75 10.67 2.07
C ILE A 70 1.27 9.37 2.69
N VAL A 71 0.43 8.76 3.53
CA VAL A 71 0.67 7.44 4.11
C VAL A 71 -0.54 6.56 3.78
N PRO A 72 -0.46 5.72 2.74
CA PRO A 72 -1.50 4.75 2.42
C PRO A 72 -1.75 3.81 3.59
N THR A 73 -3.02 3.70 3.99
CA THR A 73 -3.46 2.89 5.13
C THR A 73 -4.52 1.86 4.74
N GLY A 74 -5.03 1.90 3.52
CA GLY A 74 -5.86 0.83 3.02
C GLY A 74 -6.26 0.98 1.56
N VAL A 75 -6.74 -0.12 1.01
CA VAL A 75 -7.31 -0.20 -0.33
C VAL A 75 -8.61 -0.99 -0.24
N SER A 76 -9.67 -0.47 -0.84
CA SER A 76 -10.95 -1.18 -0.97
C SER A 76 -11.20 -1.43 -2.45
N TYR A 77 -11.36 -2.70 -2.82
CA TYR A 77 -11.64 -3.17 -4.17
C TYR A 77 -13.14 -3.47 -4.30
N SER A 78 -13.74 -3.03 -5.40
CA SER A 78 -15.15 -3.28 -5.67
C SER A 78 -15.46 -3.22 -7.15
N THR A 79 -16.56 -3.83 -7.54
CA THR A 79 -17.13 -3.72 -8.88
C THR A 79 -18.18 -2.62 -8.90
N ASP A 80 -18.12 -1.73 -9.89
CA ASP A 80 -19.14 -0.70 -10.09
C ASP A 80 -20.44 -1.26 -10.70
N ALA A 81 -21.46 -0.41 -10.81
CA ALA A 81 -22.78 -0.81 -11.34
C ALA A 81 -22.75 -1.31 -12.79
N ASN A 82 -21.70 -1.01 -13.54
CA ASN A 82 -21.54 -1.43 -14.93
C ASN A 82 -20.67 -2.70 -15.06
N GLY A 83 -20.22 -3.27 -13.93
CA GLY A 83 -19.41 -4.48 -13.93
C GLY A 83 -17.90 -4.23 -14.00
N TYR A 84 -17.44 -2.99 -13.89
CA TYR A 84 -16.00 -2.69 -13.89
C TYR A 84 -15.40 -2.78 -12.50
N GLU A 85 -14.32 -3.54 -12.37
CA GLU A 85 -13.54 -3.62 -11.15
C GLU A 85 -12.69 -2.36 -10.98
N GLY A 86 -12.49 -1.95 -9.74
CA GLY A 86 -11.70 -0.77 -9.40
C GLY A 86 -11.41 -0.70 -7.93
N ALA A 87 -10.77 0.40 -7.51
CA ALA A 87 -10.35 0.57 -6.14
C ALA A 87 -10.47 2.02 -5.64
N ILE A 88 -10.58 2.13 -4.33
CA ILE A 88 -10.38 3.37 -3.56
C ILE A 88 -9.20 3.15 -2.63
N ILE A 89 -8.26 4.09 -2.63
CA ILE A 89 -7.11 4.10 -1.72
C ILE A 89 -7.41 5.07 -0.58
N THR A 90 -7.37 4.57 0.65
CA THR A 90 -7.43 5.35 1.87
C THR A 90 -6.01 5.66 2.34
N CYS A 91 -5.75 6.91 2.69
CA CYS A 91 -4.47 7.31 3.25
C CYS A 91 -4.64 8.36 4.34
N GLU A 92 -3.64 8.44 5.21
CA GLU A 92 -3.47 9.55 6.13
C GLU A 92 -2.56 10.60 5.49
N TYR A 93 -3.01 11.84 5.49
CA TYR A 93 -2.28 12.99 4.98
C TYR A 93 -1.75 13.85 6.12
N HIS A 94 -0.43 14.06 6.15
CA HIS A 94 0.26 14.85 7.17
C HIS A 94 0.24 16.34 6.83
N MET A 95 -0.38 17.14 7.70
CA MET A 95 -0.45 18.59 7.60
C MET A 95 0.81 19.23 8.22
N PRO A 96 1.71 19.82 7.43
CA PRO A 96 3.04 20.23 7.93
C PRO A 96 2.99 21.39 8.93
N GLN A 97 2.00 22.28 8.83
CA GLN A 97 1.91 23.46 9.71
C GLN A 97 1.33 23.12 11.09
N SER A 98 0.30 22.26 11.13
CA SER A 98 -0.37 21.89 12.38
C SER A 98 0.24 20.65 13.05
N GLY A 99 1.01 19.84 12.32
CA GLY A 99 1.49 18.53 12.79
C GLY A 99 0.39 17.49 12.94
N THR A 100 -0.80 17.75 12.38
CA THR A 100 -1.96 16.84 12.47
C THR A 100 -2.04 15.95 11.24
N MET A 101 -2.78 14.85 11.36
CA MET A 101 -3.12 13.98 10.24
C MET A 101 -4.61 14.07 9.92
N THR A 102 -4.96 13.91 8.65
CA THR A 102 -6.35 13.75 8.21
C THR A 102 -6.44 12.58 7.25
N THR A 103 -7.50 11.80 7.37
CA THR A 103 -7.80 10.75 6.39
C THR A 103 -8.30 11.38 5.10
N ILE A 104 -7.74 10.96 3.97
CA ILE A 104 -8.27 11.25 2.64
C ILE A 104 -8.48 9.94 1.88
N ASN A 105 -9.47 9.93 1.00
CA ASN A 105 -9.74 8.81 0.10
C ASN A 105 -9.59 9.30 -1.33
N THR A 106 -9.03 8.47 -2.20
CA THR A 106 -9.09 8.74 -3.64
C THR A 106 -10.53 8.60 -4.14
N PRO A 107 -10.88 9.23 -5.28
CA PRO A 107 -12.00 8.78 -6.09
C PRO A 107 -11.87 7.29 -6.44
N PHE A 108 -12.98 6.67 -6.79
CA PHE A 108 -12.99 5.32 -7.35
C PHE A 108 -12.45 5.35 -8.77
N PHE A 109 -11.36 4.64 -9.02
CA PHE A 109 -10.77 4.44 -10.34
C PHE A 109 -10.87 2.97 -10.73
N ARG A 110 -11.04 2.72 -12.04
CA ARG A 110 -11.23 1.38 -12.60
C ARG A 110 -9.91 0.77 -13.07
N PHE A 111 -9.84 -0.56 -13.05
CA PHE A 111 -8.82 -1.29 -13.80
C PHE A 111 -9.19 -1.31 -15.28
N PRO A 112 -8.27 -0.97 -16.20
CA PRO A 112 -8.46 -1.19 -17.62
C PRO A 112 -8.72 -2.68 -17.91
N GLN A 113 -9.73 -2.98 -18.71
CA GLN A 113 -10.02 -4.33 -19.22
C GLN A 113 -9.61 -4.49 -20.69
N THR A 114 -9.35 -3.38 -21.38
CA THR A 114 -8.88 -3.33 -22.77
C THR A 114 -7.83 -2.24 -22.94
N ASP A 115 -6.97 -2.38 -23.95
CA ASP A 115 -5.92 -1.40 -24.26
C ASP A 115 -6.48 0.00 -24.55
N GLU A 116 -7.71 0.09 -25.08
CA GLU A 116 -8.41 1.35 -25.37
C GLU A 116 -8.79 2.14 -24.12
N GLN A 117 -8.83 1.49 -22.95
CA GLN A 117 -9.16 2.12 -21.67
C GLN A 117 -7.93 2.67 -20.95
N VAL A 118 -6.73 2.24 -21.36
CA VAL A 118 -5.47 2.70 -20.76
C VAL A 118 -5.30 4.20 -21.01
N GLY A 119 -5.07 4.95 -19.94
CA GLY A 119 -4.89 6.40 -19.99
C GLY A 119 -6.18 7.21 -20.12
N LEU A 120 -7.37 6.58 -20.15
CA LEU A 120 -8.63 7.29 -20.07
C LEU A 120 -8.88 7.85 -18.66
N PRO A 121 -9.63 8.96 -18.53
CA PRO A 121 -10.02 9.48 -17.22
C PRO A 121 -10.76 8.42 -16.39
N SER A 122 -10.51 8.41 -15.07
CA SER A 122 -11.10 7.45 -14.11
C SER A 122 -10.64 5.99 -14.27
N TYR A 123 -9.60 5.72 -15.05
CA TYR A 123 -8.90 4.44 -15.07
C TYR A 123 -7.51 4.59 -14.47
N PHE A 124 -7.02 3.54 -13.80
CA PHE A 124 -5.64 3.50 -13.34
C PHE A 124 -4.67 3.50 -14.52
N ASP A 125 -3.50 4.12 -14.33
CA ASP A 125 -2.36 3.90 -15.22
C ASP A 125 -1.73 2.52 -14.95
N GLU A 126 -0.95 2.02 -15.91
CA GLU A 126 -0.32 0.68 -15.84
C GLU A 126 0.54 0.50 -14.58
N GLU A 127 1.22 1.56 -14.15
CA GLU A 127 2.08 1.54 -12.98
C GLU A 127 1.27 1.36 -11.69
N THR A 128 0.19 2.12 -11.54
CA THR A 128 -0.73 2.04 -10.40
C THR A 128 -1.44 0.70 -10.36
N GLU A 129 -1.90 0.21 -11.51
CA GLU A 129 -2.50 -1.13 -11.64
C GLU A 129 -1.54 -2.20 -11.12
N LYS A 130 -0.28 -2.16 -11.58
CA LYS A 130 0.76 -3.08 -11.12
C LYS A 130 0.97 -3.00 -9.60
N HIS A 131 1.11 -1.81 -9.03
CA HIS A 131 1.30 -1.65 -7.58
C HIS A 131 0.11 -2.20 -6.77
N LEU A 132 -1.11 -2.02 -7.26
CA LEU A 132 -2.32 -2.57 -6.64
C LEU A 132 -2.36 -4.11 -6.72
N HIS A 133 -1.94 -4.69 -7.84
CA HIS A 133 -1.82 -6.14 -7.97
C HIS A 133 -0.71 -6.73 -7.11
N ASP A 134 0.45 -6.08 -7.04
CA ASP A 134 1.54 -6.47 -6.15
C ASP A 134 1.08 -6.47 -4.68
N LEU A 135 0.28 -5.47 -4.27
CA LEU A 135 -0.29 -5.42 -2.92
C LEU A 135 -1.30 -6.56 -2.66
N VAL A 136 -2.16 -6.89 -3.64
CA VAL A 136 -3.07 -8.05 -3.54
C VAL A 136 -2.29 -9.35 -3.41
N HIS A 137 -1.24 -9.53 -4.22
CA HIS A 137 -0.38 -10.70 -4.17
C HIS A 137 0.27 -10.86 -2.79
N GLU A 138 0.84 -9.79 -2.24
CA GLU A 138 1.45 -9.83 -0.90
C GLU A 138 0.41 -10.06 0.21
N ALA A 139 -0.81 -9.55 0.06
CA ALA A 139 -1.91 -9.84 0.99
C ALA A 139 -2.32 -11.32 0.97
N VAL A 140 -2.39 -11.94 -0.22
CA VAL A 140 -2.68 -13.37 -0.36
C VAL A 140 -1.56 -14.20 0.28
N ARG A 141 -0.29 -13.89 -0.01
CA ARG A 141 0.86 -14.55 0.62
C ARG A 141 0.79 -14.48 2.15
N TYR A 142 0.46 -13.31 2.69
CA TYR A 142 0.29 -13.12 4.14
C TYR A 142 -0.83 -14.00 4.72
N LEU A 143 -1.99 -14.07 4.06
CA LEU A 143 -3.12 -14.90 4.46
C LEU A 143 -2.81 -16.41 4.37
N GLU A 144 -1.94 -16.80 3.43
CA GLU A 144 -1.43 -18.17 3.28
C GLU A 144 -0.34 -18.52 4.30
N GLY A 145 0.08 -17.57 5.13
CA GLY A 145 1.01 -17.80 6.24
C GLY A 145 2.44 -17.32 6.00
N HIS A 146 2.73 -16.68 4.86
CA HIS A 146 4.00 -15.99 4.61
C HIS A 146 4.04 -14.66 5.38
N ARG A 147 4.16 -14.76 6.70
CA ARG A 147 4.29 -13.62 7.61
C ARG A 147 5.76 -13.33 7.85
N GLY A 148 6.08 -12.10 8.24
CA GLY A 148 7.43 -11.73 8.65
C GLY A 148 7.76 -12.40 9.98
N GLN A 149 8.15 -13.67 9.95
CA GLN A 149 8.72 -14.35 11.11
C GLN A 149 10.12 -13.78 11.32
N VAL A 150 10.33 -13.11 12.44
CA VAL A 150 11.66 -13.06 13.06
C VAL A 150 11.99 -14.51 13.39
N GLY A 151 13.10 -15.04 12.86
CA GLY A 151 13.46 -16.44 13.02
C GLY A 151 13.31 -16.88 14.47
N LEU A 152 12.53 -17.94 14.72
CA LEU A 152 12.41 -18.55 16.05
C LEU A 152 13.71 -19.25 16.52
N PHE A 153 14.81 -19.03 15.79
CA PHE A 153 16.16 -19.50 16.06
C PHE A 153 17.19 -18.43 15.65
N ASP A 154 17.06 -17.21 16.14
CA ASP A 154 18.22 -16.32 16.29
C ASP A 154 18.40 -16.08 17.80
N ASP A 155 19.05 -17.04 18.46
CA ASP A 155 19.78 -16.77 19.69
C ASP A 155 20.92 -15.82 19.31
N GLU A 156 20.67 -14.51 19.34
CA GLU A 156 21.60 -13.49 19.84
C GLU A 156 20.94 -12.11 19.74
N GLU A 157 20.91 -11.42 20.89
CA GLU A 157 20.39 -10.09 21.16
C GLU A 157 20.49 -9.10 19.97
N GLN A 158 19.37 -8.87 19.28
CA GLN A 158 19.12 -7.60 18.60
C GLN A 158 17.74 -7.08 18.94
N ASP A 159 17.75 -5.90 19.56
CA ASP A 159 16.58 -5.12 19.93
C ASP A 159 15.60 -5.00 18.72
N PRO A 160 14.31 -5.37 18.87
CA PRO A 160 13.39 -5.43 17.75
C PRO A 160 13.13 -4.03 17.20
N ARG A 161 13.68 -3.74 16.03
CA ARG A 161 13.26 -2.61 15.20
C ARG A 161 11.86 -2.91 14.68
N ASN A 162 10.85 -2.35 15.34
CA ASN A 162 9.50 -2.25 14.79
C ASN A 162 9.58 -1.48 13.47
N VAL A 163 9.59 -2.21 12.35
CA VAL A 163 9.53 -1.62 11.00
C VAL A 163 8.09 -1.14 10.83
N THR A 164 7.90 0.17 11.01
CA THR A 164 6.63 0.83 10.74
C THR A 164 6.58 1.26 9.26
N PRO A 165 5.43 1.68 8.72
CA PRO A 165 5.35 2.27 7.38
C PRO A 165 6.31 3.46 7.13
N GLU A 166 6.96 3.97 8.18
CA GLU A 166 7.94 5.05 8.14
C GLU A 166 9.36 4.58 7.76
N ASP A 167 9.63 3.26 7.85
CA ASP A 167 10.95 2.64 7.68
C ASP A 167 11.15 1.99 6.30
N SER A 168 10.25 2.25 5.35
CA SER A 168 10.30 1.68 4.00
C SER A 168 11.57 2.17 3.23
N PRO A 169 12.29 1.27 2.51
CA PRO A 169 13.59 1.57 1.88
C PRO A 169 13.56 2.67 0.82
N VAL A 170 12.38 3.12 0.39
CA VAL A 170 12.20 4.29 -0.48
C VAL A 170 12.77 5.58 0.14
N ARG A 171 12.85 5.67 1.49
CA ARG A 171 13.54 6.79 2.17
C ARG A 171 15.07 6.68 2.13
N LEU A 172 15.63 5.47 2.21
CA LEU A 172 17.08 5.26 2.16
C LEU A 172 17.69 5.70 0.82
N ALA A 173 16.97 5.51 -0.29
CA ALA A 173 17.39 6.01 -1.59
C ALA A 173 17.36 7.55 -1.71
N ALA A 174 16.50 8.23 -0.93
CA ALA A 174 16.38 9.69 -0.94
C ALA A 174 17.40 10.41 -0.04
N MET A 175 18.09 9.69 0.85
CA MET A 175 19.12 10.26 1.74
C MET A 175 20.55 10.10 1.18
N GLY A 176 20.74 9.36 0.07
CA GLY A 176 22.06 9.12 -0.53
C GLY A 176 22.65 10.25 -1.38
N ARG A 177 21.99 11.42 -1.47
CA ARG A 177 22.50 12.59 -2.22
C ARG A 177 22.22 13.91 -1.50
N SER A 178 22.73 14.09 -0.28
CA SER A 178 22.97 15.43 0.24
C SER A 178 24.04 15.43 1.33
N GLY A 179 25.13 16.15 1.06
CA GLY A 179 26.36 16.24 1.88
C GLY A 179 27.54 15.77 1.02
N THR A 180 28.47 16.60 0.56
CA THR A 180 29.15 17.78 1.14
C THR A 180 29.58 18.69 -0.03
N ASP A 181 29.53 20.02 0.06
CA ASP A 181 30.66 20.81 0.55
C ASP A 181 30.21 22.23 0.95
N ILE A 182 30.41 22.57 2.22
CA ILE A 182 30.48 23.95 2.70
C ILE A 182 31.95 24.35 2.57
N LYS A 183 32.26 25.31 1.69
CA LYS A 183 33.49 26.11 1.81
C LYS A 183 33.14 27.57 2.08
N GLN A 184 33.49 27.98 3.29
CA GLN A 184 33.65 29.36 3.71
C GLN A 184 34.49 30.15 2.69
N ILE A 185 34.09 31.38 2.41
CA ILE A 185 35.04 32.43 2.01
C ILE A 185 34.65 33.69 2.77
N ALA A 186 35.53 34.06 3.72
CA ALA A 186 35.60 35.39 4.29
C ALA A 186 36.36 36.31 3.33
N GLY A 187 35.94 37.57 3.24
CA GLY A 187 36.55 38.62 2.42
C GLY A 187 35.55 39.70 2.07
#